data_AF-A0AAU8TXP8-F1
#
_entry.id   AF-A0AAU8TXP8-F1
#
_cell.length_a   1.000
_cell.length_b   1.000
_cell.length_c   1.000
_cell.angle_alpha   90.00
_cell.angle_beta   90.00
_cell.angle_gamma   90.00
#
_symmetry.space_group_name_H-M   'P 1'
#
loop_
_entity.id
_entity.type
_entity.pdbx_description
1 polymer ?
#
loop_
_entity_poly.entity_id
_entity_poly.type
_entity_poly.pdbx_seq_one_letter_code
_entity_poly.pdbx_strand_id
1 'polypeptide(L)'
;MPEPQRQGGYRVYTVQSVERLTFIKCAQQLGFKLKELQEILLGYDGDALPWDRAEQAIANKKHALSTQIAVLQRMQAGLIAFETQLKDAQGHCSSISSVAI
;
A
#
# COMPACT_ATOMS: atom_id res chain seq x y z
N MET A 1 -4.75 17.24 -14.10
CA MET A 1 -5.13 16.65 -15.39
C MET A 1 -5.34 17.79 -16.36
N PRO A 2 -4.86 17.70 -17.60
CA PRO A 2 -5.21 18.67 -18.64
C PRO A 2 -6.73 18.67 -18.86
N GLU A 3 -7.29 19.81 -19.21
CA GLU A 3 -8.73 19.92 -19.48
C GLU A 3 -9.08 19.16 -20.77
N PRO A 4 -10.04 18.21 -20.74
CA PRO A 4 -10.42 17.47 -21.93
C PRO A 4 -11.11 18.39 -22.94
N GLN A 5 -10.89 18.11 -24.22
CA GLN A 5 -11.54 18.83 -25.31
C GLN A 5 -13.07 18.72 -25.16
N ARG A 6 -13.77 19.84 -25.27
CA ARG A 6 -15.23 19.90 -25.08
C ARG A 6 -15.93 19.97 -26.44
N GLN A 7 -16.87 19.07 -26.67
CA GLN A 7 -17.88 19.22 -27.73
C GLN A 7 -19.21 19.60 -27.06
N GLY A 8 -19.49 20.90 -27.01
CA GLY A 8 -20.63 21.44 -26.27
C GLY A 8 -20.52 21.18 -24.75
N GLY A 9 -21.54 20.55 -24.16
CA GLY A 9 -21.57 20.19 -22.74
C GLY A 9 -20.73 18.97 -22.35
N TYR A 10 -20.25 18.20 -23.32
CA TYR A 10 -19.62 16.90 -23.08
C TYR A 10 -18.09 16.98 -23.12
N ARG A 11 -17.45 16.20 -22.24
CA ARG A 11 -15.99 15.98 -22.26
C ARG A 11 -15.67 14.87 -23.26
N VAL A 12 -14.82 15.17 -24.23
CA VAL A 12 -14.32 14.19 -25.20
C VAL A 12 -13.05 13.59 -24.62
N TYR A 13 -13.04 12.27 -24.46
CA TYR A 13 -11.88 11.50 -24.00
C TYR A 13 -11.32 10.70 -25.18
N THR A 14 -10.01 10.75 -25.36
CA THR A 14 -9.29 9.90 -26.32
C THR A 14 -9.06 8.50 -25.75
N VAL A 15 -8.65 7.54 -26.59
CA VAL A 15 -8.23 6.20 -26.13
C VAL A 15 -7.10 6.31 -25.10
N GLN A 16 -6.15 7.22 -25.28
CA GLN A 16 -5.07 7.43 -24.30
C GLN A 16 -5.59 7.97 -22.95
N SER A 17 -6.68 8.74 -22.95
CA SER A 17 -7.32 9.19 -21.71
C SER A 17 -7.85 7.99 -20.91
N VAL A 18 -8.39 6.98 -21.60
CA VAL A 18 -8.88 5.74 -20.98
C VAL A 18 -7.72 4.88 -20.48
N GLU A 19 -6.64 4.75 -21.26
CA GLU A 19 -5.43 4.04 -20.83
C GLU A 19 -4.80 4.66 -19.58
N ARG A 20 -4.70 6.00 -19.54
CA ARG A 20 -4.19 6.73 -18.37
C ARG A 20 -5.07 6.52 -17.13
N LEU A 21 -6.39 6.55 -17.29
CA LEU A 21 -7.32 6.27 -16.19
C LEU A 21 -7.24 4.82 -15.71
N THR A 22 -7.04 3.88 -16.62
CA THR A 22 -6.87 2.46 -16.30
C THR A 22 -5.58 2.24 -15.51
N PHE A 23 -4.48 2.84 -15.95
CA PHE A 23 -3.21 2.85 -15.22
C PHE A 23 -3.37 3.42 -13.80
N ILE A 24 -4.01 4.58 -13.67
CA ILE A 24 -4.26 5.22 -12.36
C ILE A 24 -5.09 4.29 -11.47
N LYS A 25 -6.16 3.67 -11.99
CA LYS A 25 -6.99 2.74 -11.23
C LYS A 25 -6.21 1.51 -10.77
N CYS A 26 -5.42 0.89 -11.65
CA CYS A 26 -4.58 -0.25 -11.29
C CYS A 26 -3.56 0.12 -10.20
N ALA A 27 -2.90 1.27 -10.31
CA ALA A 27 -1.94 1.71 -9.31
C ALA A 27 -2.61 2.02 -7.96
N GLN A 28 -3.82 2.60 -7.96
CA GLN A 28 -4.59 2.82 -6.73
C GLN A 28 -4.93 1.51 -6.01
N GLN A 29 -5.30 0.45 -6.75
CA GLN A 29 -5.53 -0.89 -6.18
C GLN A 29 -4.28 -1.47 -5.51
N LEU A 30 -3.09 -1.09 -5.98
CA LEU A 30 -1.79 -1.50 -5.43
C LEU A 30 -1.32 -0.59 -4.28
N GLY A 31 -2.17 0.32 -3.79
CA GLY A 31 -1.90 1.18 -2.64
C GLY A 31 -1.17 2.48 -2.97
N PHE A 32 -1.06 2.86 -4.25
CA PHE A 32 -0.57 4.20 -4.61
C PHE A 32 -1.59 5.28 -4.25
N LYS A 33 -1.10 6.36 -3.64
CA LYS A 33 -1.88 7.56 -3.37
C LYS A 33 -1.95 8.40 -4.64
N LEU A 34 -3.06 9.12 -4.81
CA LEU A 34 -3.25 10.06 -5.92
C LEU A 34 -2.13 11.09 -6.04
N LYS A 35 -1.56 11.55 -4.92
CA LYS A 35 -0.42 12.48 -4.91
C LYS A 35 0.85 11.85 -5.50
N GLU A 36 1.16 10.60 -5.14
CA GLU A 36 2.31 9.86 -5.68
C GLU A 36 2.14 9.65 -7.20
N LEU A 37 0.93 9.35 -7.66
CA LEU A 37 0.63 9.21 -9.08
C LEU A 37 0.69 10.54 -9.83
N GLN A 38 0.28 11.64 -9.20
CA GLN A 38 0.41 12.98 -9.78
C GLN A 38 1.87 13.34 -10.00
N GLU A 39 2.78 13.00 -9.09
CA GLU A 39 4.22 13.22 -9.24
C GLU A 39 4.82 12.43 -10.40
N ILE A 40 4.41 11.16 -10.57
CA ILE A 40 4.84 10.34 -11.72
C ILE A 40 4.39 10.96 -13.04
N LEU A 41 3.15 11.47 -13.06
CA LEU A 41 2.51 12.06 -14.23
C LEU A 41 2.81 13.55 -14.42
N LEU A 42 3.59 14.17 -13.52
CA LEU A 42 3.82 15.61 -13.48
C LEU A 42 4.75 16.04 -14.63
N GLY A 43 4.34 17.08 -15.36
CA GLY A 43 5.05 17.56 -16.54
C GLY A 43 4.90 16.65 -17.77
N TYR A 44 3.95 15.71 -17.76
CA TYR A 44 3.65 14.87 -18.91
C TYR A 44 2.29 15.23 -19.52
N ASP A 45 2.36 16.05 -20.57
CA ASP A 45 1.23 16.44 -21.43
C ASP A 45 1.13 15.62 -22.71
N GLY A 46 2.09 14.71 -22.94
CA GLY A 46 2.09 13.79 -24.08
C GLY A 46 1.13 12.62 -23.89
N ASP A 47 0.86 11.93 -25.00
CA ASP A 47 -0.09 10.82 -25.07
C ASP A 47 0.41 9.50 -24.44
N ALA A 48 1.72 9.32 -24.28
CA ALA A 48 2.30 8.10 -23.72
C ALA A 48 2.48 8.18 -22.20
N LEU A 49 2.56 7.05 -21.50
CA LEU A 49 2.92 7.05 -20.08
C LEU A 49 4.45 7.13 -19.92
N PRO A 50 4.98 7.89 -18.92
CA PRO A 50 6.40 7.87 -18.60
C PRO A 50 6.76 6.55 -17.88
N TRP A 51 6.98 5.49 -18.66
CA TRP A 51 7.20 4.13 -18.18
C TRP A 51 8.38 4.02 -17.20
N ASP A 52 9.49 4.72 -17.45
CA ASP A 52 10.66 4.69 -16.56
C ASP A 52 10.32 5.23 -15.15
N ARG A 53 9.56 6.34 -15.08
CA ARG A 53 9.12 6.92 -13.78
C ARG A 53 8.13 6.00 -13.08
N ALA A 54 7.23 5.36 -13.85
CA ALA A 54 6.29 4.40 -13.30
C ALA A 54 7.02 3.18 -12.70
N GLU A 55 8.02 2.64 -13.39
CA GLU A 55 8.82 1.51 -12.91
C GLU A 55 9.57 1.87 -11.62
N GLN A 56 10.23 3.03 -11.58
CA GLN A 56 10.92 3.52 -10.38
C GLN A 56 9.94 3.69 -9.20
N ALA A 57 8.76 4.23 -9.44
CA ALA A 57 7.75 4.40 -8.41
C ALA A 57 7.24 3.05 -7.88
N ILE A 58 7.06 2.05 -8.75
CA ILE A 58 6.72 0.67 -8.38
C ILE A 58 7.82 0.05 -7.53
N ALA A 59 9.08 0.18 -7.91
CA ALA A 59 10.21 -0.32 -7.14
C ALA A 59 10.25 0.29 -5.72
N ASN A 60 10.10 1.60 -5.62
CA ASN A 60 10.06 2.32 -4.35
C ASN A 60 8.87 1.87 -3.48
N LYS A 61 7.69 1.68 -4.08
CA LYS A 61 6.50 1.21 -3.37
C LYS A 61 6.68 -0.21 -2.83
N LYS A 62 7.25 -1.11 -3.63
CA LYS A 62 7.58 -2.48 -3.21
C LYS A 62 8.53 -2.49 -2.03
N HIS A 63 9.56 -1.64 -2.06
CA HIS A 63 10.51 -1.51 -0.94
C HIS A 63 9.81 -0.99 0.32
N ALA A 64 9.02 0.07 0.21
CA ALA A 64 8.27 0.63 1.34
C ALA A 64 7.31 -0.39 1.97
N LEU A 65 6.59 -1.17 1.15
CA LEU A 65 5.72 -2.25 1.62
C LEU A 65 6.51 -3.35 2.32
N SER A 66 7.65 -3.76 1.77
CA SER A 66 8.51 -4.79 2.38
C SER A 66 8.98 -4.36 3.77
N THR A 67 9.38 -3.09 3.94
CA THR A 67 9.73 -2.53 5.25
C THR A 67 8.55 -2.55 6.21
N GLN A 68 7.35 -2.17 5.77
CA GLN A 68 6.15 -2.19 6.62
C GLN A 68 5.79 -3.62 7.05
N ILE A 69 5.86 -4.58 6.13
CA ILE A 69 5.64 -6.00 6.42
C ILE A 69 6.62 -6.49 7.48
N ALA A 70 7.92 -6.17 7.34
CA ALA A 70 8.93 -6.58 8.32
C ALA A 70 8.66 -6.01 9.73
N VAL A 71 8.20 -4.75 9.81
CA VAL A 71 7.81 -4.13 11.08
C VAL A 71 6.59 -4.84 11.68
N LEU A 72 5.54 -5.07 10.90
CA LEU A 72 4.32 -5.74 11.36
C LEU A 72 4.59 -7.18 11.80
N GLN A 73 5.43 -7.92 11.08
CA GLN A 73 5.85 -9.26 11.45
C GLN A 73 6.59 -9.27 12.79
N ARG A 74 7.47 -8.30 13.04
CA ARG A 74 8.17 -8.17 14.32
C ARG A 74 7.20 -7.88 15.46
N MET A 75 6.24 -6.99 15.25
CA MET A 75 5.20 -6.70 16.24
C MET A 75 4.34 -7.93 16.53
N GLN A 76 3.93 -8.67 15.50
CA GLN A 76 3.18 -9.91 15.65
C GLN A 76 3.97 -10.96 16.43
N ALA A 77 5.25 -11.15 16.13
CA ALA A 77 6.12 -12.06 16.89
C ALA A 77 6.21 -11.65 18.37
N GLY A 78 6.32 -10.35 18.66
CA GLY A 78 6.29 -9.83 20.03
C GLY A 78 4.98 -10.13 20.76
N LEU A 79 3.84 -9.98 20.09
CA LEU A 79 2.52 -10.31 20.66
C LEU A 79 2.39 -11.80 20.96
N ILE A 80 2.86 -12.67 20.08
CA ILE A 80 2.85 -14.13 20.29
C ILE A 80 3.73 -14.49 21.50
N ALA A 81 4.95 -13.97 21.57
CA ALA A 81 5.84 -14.21 22.70
C ALA A 81 5.24 -13.72 24.03
N PHE A 82 4.59 -12.55 24.03
CA PHE A 82 3.92 -12.02 25.22
C PHE A 82 2.73 -12.90 25.64
N GLU A 83 1.93 -13.38 24.69
CA GLU A 83 0.83 -14.30 24.97
C GLU A 83 1.33 -15.62 25.58
N THR A 84 2.43 -16.19 25.08
CA THR A 84 3.05 -17.40 25.64
C THR A 84 3.48 -17.17 27.09
N GLN A 85 4.17 -16.05 27.37
CA GLN A 85 4.60 -15.71 28.73
C GLN A 85 3.42 -15.57 29.71
N LEU A 86 2.30 -14.98 29.26
CA LEU A 86 1.10 -14.88 30.08
C LEU A 86 0.51 -16.26 30.41
N LYS A 87 0.44 -17.17 29.43
CA LYS A 87 -0.05 -18.54 29.62
C LYS A 87 0.85 -19.32 30.58
N ASP A 88 2.16 -19.18 30.45
CA ASP A 88 3.13 -19.84 31.33
C ASP A 88 3.02 -19.33 32.78
N ALA A 89 2.89 -18.02 32.97
CA ALA A 89 2.71 -17.42 34.30
C ALA A 89 1.39 -17.87 34.97
N GLN A 90 0.30 -18.00 34.20
CA GLN A 90 -0.96 -18.53 34.70
C GLN A 90 -0.83 -20.01 35.09
N GLY A 91 -0.18 -20.84 34.27
CA GLY A 91 0.05 -22.25 34.56
C GLY A 91 0.93 -22.48 35.79
N HIS A 92 1.93 -21.61 36.03
CA HIS A 92 2.76 -21.65 37.24
C HIS A 92 2.01 -21.19 38.49
N CYS A 93 1.10 -20.21 38.37
CA CYS A 93 0.28 -19.76 39.50
C CYS A 93 -0.75 -20.83 39.92
N SER A 94 -1.32 -21.55 38.96
CA SER A 94 -2.25 -22.66 39.23
C SER A 94 -1.57 -23.88 39.87
N SER A 95 -0.30 -24.14 39.58
CA SER A 95 0.44 -25.28 40.17
C SER A 95 0.97 -25.00 41.58
N ILE A 96 1.37 -23.76 41.88
CA ILE A 96 1.83 -23.35 43.22
C ILE A 96 0.68 -23.39 44.24
N SER A 97 -0.55 -23.07 43.84
CA SER A 97 -1.71 -23.13 44.75
C SER A 97 -2.18 -24.56 45.08
N SER A 98 -1.65 -25.60 44.41
CA SER A 98 -2.05 -27.00 44.62
C SER A 98 -1.13 -27.79 45.57
N VAL A 99 -0.04 -27.19 46.05
CA VAL A 99 0.90 -27.81 47.01
C VAL A 99 0.81 -27.09 48.36
N ALA A 100 -0.36 -27.14 48.98
CA ALA A 100 -0.58 -26.72 50.36
C ALA A 100 -1.67 -27.60 50.99
N ILE A 101 -1.33 -28.89 51.23
CA ILE A 101 -2.00 -29.78 52.18
C ILE A 101 -0.93 -30.59 52.89
#